data_AF-A0A7Y4QHH3-F1
#
_entry.id   AF-A0A7Y4QHH3-F1
#
_cell.length_a   1.000
_cell.length_b   1.000
_cell.length_c   1.000
_cell.angle_alpha   90.00
_cell.angle_beta   90.00
_cell.angle_gamma   90.00
#
_symmetry.space_group_name_H-M   'P 1'
#
loop_
_entity.id
_entity.type
_entity.pdbx_description
1 polymer ?
#
loop_
_entity_poly.entity_id
_entity_poly.type
_entity_poly.pdbx_seq_one_letter_code
_entity_poly.pdbx_strand_id
1 'polypeptide(L)'
;MTTIKIECSCGQHYAFDVEPVGGRMPSTVTCPACGVDGTEAANTLIASSVSAQPTDPFVVEQQSYYPSPTQHAANYSAAPVAGVTSHKAMSHLGRKDPEQAQHEARAKILWGDPPKEVTKYLMMQGFSAKEATELVNELFQERAATIRSDGIRKICIGVGLILVPIVSWFGFMGIGVIYIKLFALTIMAGLYGLYSLINGIIMCASPRSIVGDASEQ
;
A
#
# COMPACT_ATOMS: atom_id res chain seq x y z
N MET A 1 -8.80 -21.09 -2.86
CA MET A 1 -9.34 -19.85 -2.24
C MET A 1 -8.76 -18.66 -2.99
N THR A 2 -9.62 -17.76 -3.46
CA THR A 2 -9.23 -16.55 -4.18
C THR A 2 -9.61 -15.33 -3.34
N THR A 3 -8.66 -14.45 -3.08
CA THR A 3 -8.91 -13.19 -2.37
C THR A 3 -9.53 -12.18 -3.35
N ILE A 4 -10.74 -11.73 -3.06
CA ILE A 4 -11.45 -10.73 -3.87
C ILE A 4 -11.50 -9.42 -3.09
N LYS A 5 -10.93 -8.35 -3.67
CA LYS A 5 -10.97 -6.98 -3.14
C LYS A 5 -12.09 -6.20 -3.85
N ILE A 6 -13.06 -5.65 -3.10
CA ILE A 6 -14.22 -4.95 -3.65
C ILE A 6 -14.31 -3.53 -3.09
N GLU A 7 -14.69 -2.58 -3.94
CA GLU A 7 -15.10 -1.24 -3.55
C GLU A 7 -16.63 -1.14 -3.58
N CYS A 8 -17.24 -0.79 -2.43
CA CYS A 8 -18.67 -0.50 -2.38
C CYS A 8 -18.93 0.93 -2.86
N SER A 9 -20.13 1.21 -3.39
CA SER A 9 -20.58 2.56 -3.76
C SER A 9 -20.62 3.55 -2.59
N CYS A 10 -20.57 3.08 -1.34
CA CYS A 10 -20.39 3.92 -0.16
C CYS A 10 -18.93 4.38 0.06
N GLY A 11 -17.99 3.93 -0.78
CA GLY A 11 -16.56 4.23 -0.69
C GLY A 11 -15.77 3.31 0.24
N GLN A 12 -16.40 2.29 0.81
CA GLN A 12 -15.72 1.30 1.66
C GLN A 12 -15.06 0.21 0.81
N HIS A 13 -13.76 0.04 0.98
CA HIS A 13 -13.00 -1.10 0.47
C HIS A 13 -12.99 -2.24 1.49
N TYR A 14 -13.15 -3.46 1.01
CA TYR A 14 -13.06 -4.67 1.83
C TYR A 14 -12.61 -5.86 0.99
N ALA A 15 -11.98 -6.83 1.66
CA ALA A 15 -11.45 -8.03 1.03
C ALA A 15 -11.89 -9.27 1.82
N PHE A 16 -12.11 -10.36 1.10
CA PHE A 16 -12.43 -11.66 1.70
C PHE A 16 -11.96 -12.77 0.77
N ASP A 17 -11.74 -13.94 1.36
CA ASP A 17 -11.37 -15.15 0.63
C ASP A 17 -12.63 -15.95 0.30
N VAL A 18 -12.82 -16.27 -0.98
CA VAL A 18 -13.95 -17.06 -1.44
C VAL A 18 -13.48 -18.18 -2.36
N GLU A 19 -14.18 -19.30 -2.34
CA GLU A 19 -14.05 -20.37 -3.31
C GLU A 19 -15.22 -20.27 -4.30
N PRO A 20 -15.01 -19.75 -5.52
CA PRO A 20 -16.10 -19.56 -6.47
C PRO A 20 -16.69 -20.89 -6.93
N VAL A 21 -18.01 -21.03 -6.88
CA VAL A 21 -18.71 -22.22 -7.41
C VAL A 21 -19.32 -21.86 -8.76
N GLY A 22 -18.82 -22.46 -9.83
CA GLY A 22 -19.26 -22.13 -11.20
C GLY A 22 -18.94 -20.71 -11.65
N GLY A 23 -17.84 -20.11 -11.15
CA GLY A 23 -17.41 -18.76 -11.52
C GLY A 23 -18.27 -17.64 -10.91
N ARG A 24 -19.05 -17.95 -9.87
CA ARG A 24 -19.89 -16.99 -9.13
C ARG A 24 -19.71 -17.13 -7.63
N MET A 25 -20.17 -16.12 -6.91
CA MET A 25 -20.28 -16.09 -5.46
C MET A 25 -21.18 -17.22 -4.93
N PRO A 26 -20.73 -18.03 -3.96
CA PRO A 26 -21.55 -19.06 -3.32
C PRO A 26 -22.59 -18.49 -2.34
N SER A 27 -22.36 -17.29 -1.80
CA SER A 27 -23.28 -16.62 -0.87
C SER A 27 -23.37 -15.14 -1.17
N THR A 28 -24.46 -14.50 -0.74
CA THR A 28 -24.61 -13.05 -0.82
C THR A 28 -23.59 -12.37 0.11
N VAL A 29 -23.02 -11.26 -0.35
CA VAL A 29 -22.07 -10.46 0.43
C VAL A 29 -22.61 -9.06 0.61
N THR A 30 -22.83 -8.68 1.85
CA THR A 30 -23.25 -7.34 2.23
C THR A 30 -22.05 -6.50 2.68
N CYS A 31 -22.00 -5.24 2.25
CA CYS A 31 -20.99 -4.32 2.74
C CYS A 31 -21.10 -4.15 4.28
N PRO A 32 -20.01 -4.31 5.05
CA PRO A 32 -20.06 -4.18 6.50
C PRO A 32 -20.36 -2.75 6.98
N ALA A 33 -20.16 -1.74 6.12
CA ALA A 33 -20.39 -0.35 6.48
C ALA A 33 -21.83 0.12 6.23
N CYS A 34 -22.44 -0.26 5.11
CA CYS A 34 -23.76 0.25 4.70
C CYS A 34 -24.82 -0.83 4.50
N GLY A 35 -24.47 -2.12 4.58
CA GLY A 35 -25.40 -3.24 4.39
C GLY A 35 -25.88 -3.45 2.95
N VAL A 36 -25.40 -2.67 1.98
CA VAL A 36 -25.76 -2.80 0.56
C VAL A 36 -25.17 -4.10 -0.01
N ASP A 37 -25.91 -4.74 -0.91
CA ASP A 37 -25.50 -5.96 -1.59
C ASP A 37 -24.31 -5.69 -2.54
N GLY A 38 -23.17 -6.30 -2.24
CA GLY A 38 -21.94 -6.25 -3.04
C GLY A 38 -21.73 -7.48 -3.93
N THR A 39 -22.70 -8.40 -3.98
CA THR A 39 -22.58 -9.70 -4.67
C THR A 39 -22.36 -9.53 -6.18
N GLU A 40 -22.98 -8.53 -6.80
CA GLU A 40 -22.80 -8.26 -8.23
C GLU A 40 -21.39 -7.78 -8.55
N ALA A 41 -20.86 -6.83 -7.77
CA ALA A 41 -19.48 -6.35 -7.89
C ALA A 41 -18.47 -7.48 -7.65
N ALA A 42 -18.75 -8.39 -6.72
CA ALA A 42 -17.95 -9.58 -6.49
C ALA A 42 -17.91 -10.50 -7.71
N ASN A 43 -19.08 -10.79 -8.29
CA ASN A 43 -19.21 -11.66 -9.46
C ASN A 43 -18.45 -11.11 -10.68
N THR A 44 -18.47 -9.80 -10.90
CA THR A 44 -17.71 -9.17 -11.99
C THR A 44 -16.20 -9.37 -11.85
N LEU A 45 -15.68 -9.23 -10.62
CA LEU A 45 -14.26 -9.41 -10.33
C LEU A 45 -13.83 -10.87 -10.39
N ILE A 46 -14.69 -11.78 -9.92
CA ILE A 46 -14.48 -13.22 -10.05
C ILE A 46 -14.42 -13.60 -11.54
N ALA A 47 -15.34 -13.12 -12.38
CA ALA A 47 -15.34 -13.41 -13.81
C ALA A 47 -14.04 -12.94 -14.51
N SER A 48 -13.51 -11.77 -14.14
CA SER A 48 -12.23 -11.27 -14.63
C SER A 48 -11.04 -12.12 -14.16
N SER A 49 -11.04 -12.56 -12.88
CA SER A 49 -9.94 -13.36 -12.31
C SER A 49 -9.91 -14.81 -12.82
N VAL A 50 -11.07 -15.44 -13.02
CA VAL A 50 -11.18 -16.82 -13.53
C VAL A 50 -10.82 -16.90 -15.02
N SER A 51 -11.15 -15.86 -15.79
CA SER A 51 -10.79 -15.78 -17.21
C SER A 51 -9.32 -15.44 -17.45
N ALA A 52 -8.59 -15.02 -16.40
CA ALA A 52 -7.20 -14.61 -16.48
C ALA A 52 -6.21 -15.68 -15.97
N GLN A 53 -6.59 -16.95 -15.84
CA GLN A 53 -5.61 -18.02 -15.67
C GLN A 53 -5.00 -18.40 -17.03
N PRO A 54 -3.71 -18.11 -17.29
CA PRO A 54 -3.01 -18.68 -18.42
C PRO A 54 -2.45 -20.04 -17.99
N THR A 55 -2.75 -21.08 -18.75
CA THR A 55 -1.90 -22.26 -18.84
C THR A 55 -0.56 -21.85 -19.46
N ASP A 56 0.51 -22.06 -18.70
CA ASP A 56 1.93 -22.18 -19.11
C ASP A 56 2.74 -20.93 -19.57
N PRO A 57 4.09 -20.99 -19.43
CA PRO A 57 4.92 -19.82 -19.24
C PRO A 57 5.48 -19.30 -20.55
N PHE A 58 4.99 -18.15 -21.02
CA PHE A 58 5.71 -17.36 -22.00
C PHE A 58 5.63 -15.87 -21.68
N VAL A 59 6.83 -15.30 -21.58
CA VAL A 59 7.22 -13.89 -21.57
C VAL A 59 6.22 -13.00 -22.31
N VAL A 60 5.64 -12.03 -21.62
CA VAL A 60 5.09 -10.81 -22.26
C VAL A 60 5.44 -9.58 -21.41
N GLU A 61 6.40 -8.84 -21.96
CA GLU A 61 6.56 -7.39 -22.01
C GLU A 61 5.52 -6.55 -21.24
N GLN A 62 5.98 -5.96 -20.14
CA GLN A 62 5.20 -5.08 -19.26
C GLN A 62 5.08 -3.69 -19.89
N GLN A 63 4.06 -3.50 -20.72
CA GLN A 63 3.78 -2.20 -21.33
C GLN A 63 3.04 -1.29 -20.34
N SER A 64 3.75 -0.23 -19.94
CA SER A 64 3.26 0.83 -19.08
C SER A 64 2.17 1.65 -19.80
N TYR A 65 0.91 1.50 -19.41
CA TYR A 65 -0.17 2.39 -19.87
C TYR A 65 -0.49 3.40 -18.77
N TYR A 66 0.14 4.57 -18.86
CA TYR A 66 -0.39 5.80 -18.28
C TYR A 66 -1.53 6.31 -19.18
N PRO A 67 -2.77 6.50 -18.68
CA PRO A 67 -3.72 7.34 -19.40
C PRO A 67 -3.39 8.81 -19.15
N SER A 68 -2.92 9.49 -20.20
CA SER A 68 -2.87 10.95 -20.27
C SER A 68 -4.28 11.56 -20.29
N PRO A 69 -4.48 12.77 -19.72
CA PRO A 69 -5.78 13.41 -19.61
C PRO A 69 -6.15 14.14 -20.91
N THR A 70 -7.09 13.59 -21.68
CA THR A 70 -7.67 14.30 -22.82
C THR A 70 -8.84 15.16 -22.36
N GLN A 71 -8.60 16.46 -22.31
CA GLN A 71 -9.63 17.50 -22.14
C GLN A 71 -10.69 17.37 -23.24
N HIS A 72 -11.93 17.12 -22.85
CA HIS A 72 -13.10 17.41 -23.69
C HIS A 72 -13.87 18.54 -23.05
N ALA A 73 -13.80 19.70 -23.70
CA ALA A 73 -14.61 20.86 -23.43
C ALA A 73 -16.04 20.64 -23.94
N ALA A 74 -16.98 21.19 -23.16
CA ALA A 74 -18.28 21.73 -23.58
C ALA A 74 -19.26 20.83 -24.37
N ASN A 75 -20.26 20.29 -23.68
CA ASN A 75 -21.67 20.52 -24.04
C ASN A 75 -22.62 19.92 -22.98
N TYR A 76 -23.20 20.78 -22.14
CA TYR A 76 -24.44 20.45 -21.45
C TYR A 76 -25.44 21.57 -21.71
N SER A 77 -26.40 21.26 -22.58
CA SER A 77 -27.58 22.07 -22.85
C SER A 77 -28.59 21.89 -21.71
N ALA A 78 -29.16 23.00 -21.27
CA ALA A 78 -30.03 23.11 -20.11
C ALA A 78 -31.44 22.54 -20.37
N ALA A 79 -32.02 21.91 -19.35
CA ALA A 79 -33.46 21.89 -19.11
C ALA A 79 -33.71 21.89 -17.58
N PRO A 80 -34.65 22.71 -17.07
CA PRO A 80 -34.86 22.90 -15.64
C PRO A 80 -35.88 21.88 -15.12
N VAL A 81 -35.56 21.22 -14.01
CA VAL A 81 -36.59 20.53 -13.20
C VAL A 81 -36.56 21.13 -11.81
N ALA A 82 -37.70 21.72 -11.47
CA ALA A 82 -37.95 22.47 -10.25
C ALA A 82 -37.93 21.57 -9.00
N GLY A 83 -37.32 22.13 -7.95
CA GLY A 83 -37.89 22.10 -6.60
C GLY A 83 -37.82 20.78 -5.82
N VAL A 84 -36.75 20.62 -5.03
CA VAL A 84 -36.88 20.28 -3.61
C VAL A 84 -35.85 21.07 -2.82
N THR A 85 -36.31 22.12 -2.17
CA THR A 85 -35.61 22.80 -1.08
C THR A 85 -35.51 21.84 0.11
N SER A 86 -34.32 21.26 0.33
CA SER A 86 -33.95 20.70 1.64
C SER A 86 -32.47 20.94 1.93
N HIS A 87 -32.11 22.20 2.15
CA HIS A 87 -30.76 22.62 2.55
C HIS A 87 -30.62 22.82 4.08
N LYS A 88 -31.45 22.18 4.91
CA LYS A 88 -31.46 22.48 6.35
C LYS A 88 -31.60 21.28 7.30
N ALA A 89 -31.11 20.09 6.91
CA ALA A 89 -31.16 18.91 7.78
C ALA A 89 -29.98 17.93 7.59
N MET A 90 -28.76 18.43 7.32
CA MET A 90 -27.61 17.55 7.02
C MET A 90 -26.34 17.91 7.82
N SER A 91 -26.49 18.38 9.05
CA SER A 91 -25.36 18.93 9.83
C SER A 91 -24.99 18.16 11.10
N HIS A 92 -25.65 17.04 11.43
CA HIS A 92 -25.48 16.45 12.78
C HIS A 92 -25.39 14.91 12.89
N LEU A 93 -25.34 14.14 11.80
CA LEU A 93 -25.36 12.67 11.85
C LEU A 93 -24.03 11.97 11.48
N GLY A 94 -22.90 12.67 11.51
CA GLY A 94 -21.63 12.11 11.02
C GLY A 94 -20.41 12.33 11.90
N ARG A 95 -20.57 12.78 13.14
CA ARG A 95 -19.43 12.90 14.07
C ARG A 95 -19.12 11.52 14.61
N LYS A 96 -18.25 10.77 13.94
CA LYS A 96 -17.64 9.57 14.54
C LYS A 96 -16.94 10.01 15.82
N ASP A 97 -16.95 9.12 16.82
CA ASP A 97 -16.19 9.29 18.05
C ASP A 97 -14.74 9.69 17.69
N PRO A 98 -14.15 10.75 18.28
CA PRO A 98 -12.78 11.17 17.98
C PRO A 98 -11.78 10.01 17.93
N GLU A 99 -11.91 9.01 18.80
CA GLU A 99 -11.03 7.83 18.80
C GLU A 99 -11.19 6.98 17.52
N GLN A 100 -12.42 6.76 17.07
CA GLN A 100 -12.68 6.01 15.84
C GLN A 100 -12.11 6.72 14.61
N ALA A 101 -12.25 8.05 14.54
CA ALA A 101 -11.65 8.85 13.47
C ALA A 101 -10.12 8.77 13.48
N GLN A 102 -9.49 8.71 14.66
CA GLN A 102 -8.04 8.48 14.78
C GLN A 102 -7.63 7.08 14.30
N HIS A 103 -8.38 6.04 14.65
CA HIS A 103 -8.11 4.68 14.18
C HIS A 103 -8.24 4.57 12.64
N GLU A 104 -9.26 5.18 12.05
CA GLU A 104 -9.44 5.23 10.59
C GLU A 104 -8.33 6.04 9.92
N ALA A 105 -7.93 7.18 10.49
CA ALA A 105 -6.80 7.96 10.00
C ALA A 105 -5.48 7.17 10.06
N ARG A 106 -5.24 6.42 11.14
CA ARG A 106 -4.08 5.51 11.25
C ARG A 106 -4.10 4.44 10.15
N ALA A 107 -5.25 3.83 9.88
CA ALA A 107 -5.38 2.87 8.80
C ALA A 107 -5.08 3.52 7.46
N LYS A 108 -5.64 4.70 7.15
CA LYS A 108 -5.37 5.45 5.92
C LYS A 108 -3.90 5.75 5.69
N ILE A 109 -3.19 6.18 6.73
CA ILE A 109 -1.74 6.38 6.64
C ILE A 109 -1.02 5.03 6.41
N LEU A 110 -1.58 3.89 6.85
CA LEU A 110 -1.04 2.53 6.63
C LEU A 110 -1.11 2.11 5.19
N TRP A 111 -2.22 2.45 4.56
CA TRP A 111 -2.45 2.22 3.14
C TRP A 111 -1.73 3.23 2.24
N GLY A 112 -0.98 4.18 2.82
CA GLY A 112 -0.16 5.12 2.06
C GLY A 112 -0.89 6.39 1.61
N ASP A 113 -2.07 6.68 2.15
CA ASP A 113 -2.79 7.93 1.83
C ASP A 113 -1.90 9.15 2.16
N PRO A 114 -1.80 10.15 1.26
CA PRO A 114 -0.96 11.32 1.49
C PRO A 114 -1.49 12.14 2.67
N PRO A 115 -0.60 12.82 3.44
CA PRO A 115 -0.99 13.52 4.67
C PRO A 115 -2.10 14.56 4.46
N LYS A 116 -2.12 15.21 3.28
CA LYS A 116 -3.16 16.18 2.93
C LYS A 116 -4.56 15.55 2.87
N GLU A 117 -4.67 14.32 2.37
CA GLU A 117 -5.95 13.62 2.28
C GLU A 117 -6.43 13.17 3.65
N VAL A 118 -5.51 12.69 4.49
CA VAL A 118 -5.84 12.30 5.88
C VAL A 118 -6.23 13.52 6.71
N THR A 119 -5.53 14.65 6.58
CA THR A 119 -5.93 15.91 7.23
C THR A 119 -7.31 16.35 6.76
N LYS A 120 -7.60 16.29 5.45
CA LYS A 120 -8.92 16.64 4.91
C LYS A 120 -10.01 15.71 5.46
N TYR A 121 -9.74 14.41 5.55
CA TYR A 121 -10.64 13.44 6.17
C TYR A 121 -10.94 13.80 7.63
N LEU A 122 -9.92 14.07 8.45
CA LEU A 122 -10.11 14.46 9.86
C LEU A 122 -10.89 15.78 9.99
N MET A 123 -10.64 16.76 9.11
CA MET A 123 -11.41 18.00 9.07
C MET A 123 -12.89 17.76 8.74
N MET A 124 -13.20 16.82 7.84
CA MET A 124 -14.58 16.41 7.54
C MET A 124 -15.25 15.69 8.72
N GLN A 125 -14.47 15.01 9.57
CA GLN A 125 -14.96 14.39 10.82
C GLN A 125 -15.17 15.41 11.96
N GLY A 126 -14.84 16.69 11.75
CA GLY A 126 -15.06 17.77 12.71
C GLY A 126 -13.86 18.13 13.58
N PHE A 127 -12.66 17.63 13.27
CA PHE A 127 -11.42 18.10 13.89
C PHE A 127 -11.08 19.51 13.39
N SER A 128 -10.50 20.32 14.27
CA SER A 128 -9.97 21.61 13.83
C SER A 128 -8.77 21.41 12.89
N ALA A 129 -8.54 22.32 11.94
CA ALA A 129 -7.46 22.19 10.96
C ALA A 129 -6.06 22.07 11.62
N LYS A 130 -5.86 22.74 12.76
CA LYS A 130 -4.61 22.66 13.53
C LYS A 130 -4.44 21.29 14.18
N GLU A 131 -5.46 20.85 14.90
CA GLU A 131 -5.49 19.56 15.60
C GLU A 131 -5.34 18.38 14.62
N ALA A 132 -6.04 18.42 13.48
CA ALA A 132 -5.91 17.41 12.42
C ALA A 132 -4.49 17.35 11.84
N THR A 133 -3.83 18.51 11.66
CA THR A 133 -2.47 18.55 11.11
C THR A 133 -1.44 18.06 12.12
N GLU A 134 -1.60 18.42 13.39
CA GLU A 134 -0.75 17.97 14.50
C GLU A 134 -0.83 16.45 14.68
N LEU A 135 -2.05 15.91 14.74
CA LEU A 135 -2.29 14.47 14.86
C LEU A 135 -1.72 13.69 13.67
N VAL A 136 -1.94 14.17 12.44
CA VAL A 136 -1.36 13.52 11.24
C VAL A 136 0.17 13.54 11.29
N ASN A 137 0.79 14.66 11.66
CA ASN A 137 2.24 14.76 11.75
C ASN A 137 2.82 13.79 12.79
N GLU A 138 2.19 13.64 13.95
CA GLU A 138 2.57 12.68 14.98
C GLU A 138 2.52 11.24 14.45
N LEU A 139 1.40 10.85 13.83
CA LEU A 139 1.22 9.49 13.27
C LEU A 139 2.24 9.19 12.15
N PHE A 140 2.57 10.17 11.31
CA PHE A 140 3.61 10.00 10.30
C PHE A 140 5.02 9.94 10.90
N GLN A 141 5.29 10.65 11.99
CA GLN A 141 6.56 10.57 12.71
C GLN A 141 6.75 9.20 13.37
N GLU A 142 5.70 8.65 14.00
CA GLU A 142 5.72 7.29 14.57
C GLU A 142 6.09 6.25 13.50
N ARG A 143 5.43 6.31 12.34
CA ARG A 143 5.73 5.41 11.21
C ARG A 143 7.12 5.60 10.67
N ALA A 144 7.55 6.85 10.48
CA ALA A 144 8.88 7.15 10.00
C ALA A 144 9.95 6.62 10.97
N ALA A 145 9.71 6.67 12.28
CA ALA A 145 10.61 6.10 13.29
C ALA A 145 10.69 4.57 13.15
N THR A 146 9.55 3.89 13.02
CA THR A 146 9.50 2.43 12.84
C THR A 146 10.20 1.99 11.54
N ILE A 147 9.92 2.66 10.42
CA ILE A 147 10.56 2.37 9.12
C ILE A 147 12.07 2.59 9.19
N ARG A 148 12.52 3.66 9.86
CA ARG A 148 13.96 3.92 10.06
C ARG A 148 14.62 2.84 10.89
N SER A 149 13.95 2.32 11.92
CA SER A 149 14.53 1.25 12.75
C SER A 149 14.76 -0.05 11.94
N ASP A 150 13.84 -0.41 11.05
CA ASP A 150 14.04 -1.57 10.15
C ASP A 150 15.11 -1.29 9.08
N GLY A 151 15.11 -0.07 8.52
CA GLY A 151 16.16 0.38 7.61
C GLY A 151 17.56 0.30 8.23
N ILE A 152 17.71 0.74 9.50
CA ILE A 152 18.96 0.65 10.26
C ILE A 152 19.38 -0.81 10.45
N ARG A 153 18.45 -1.71 10.77
CA ARG A 153 18.76 -3.14 10.90
C ARG A 153 19.32 -3.73 9.59
N LYS A 154 18.72 -3.39 8.45
CA LYS A 154 19.23 -3.81 7.12
C LYS A 154 20.60 -3.21 6.82
N ILE A 155 20.84 -1.94 7.17
CA ILE A 155 22.16 -1.30 7.07
C ILE A 155 23.20 -2.07 7.88
N CYS A 156 22.92 -2.39 9.15
CA CYS A 156 23.84 -3.14 10.01
C CYS A 156 24.19 -4.53 9.45
N ILE A 157 23.20 -5.27 8.94
CA ILE A 157 23.41 -6.58 8.30
C ILE A 157 24.26 -6.42 7.04
N GLY A 158 23.96 -5.43 6.19
CA GLY A 158 24.71 -5.14 4.98
C GLY A 158 26.18 -4.80 5.25
N VAL A 159 26.44 -3.92 6.22
CA VAL A 159 27.82 -3.58 6.66
C VAL A 159 28.57 -4.82 7.15
N GLY A 160 27.94 -5.64 7.99
CA GLY A 160 28.55 -6.88 8.48
C GLY A 160 28.96 -7.82 7.36
N LEU A 161 28.10 -8.00 6.35
CA LEU A 161 28.37 -8.86 5.19
C LEU A 161 29.45 -8.30 4.25
N ILE A 162 29.55 -6.98 4.09
CA ILE A 162 30.62 -6.33 3.31
C ILE A 162 32.00 -6.54 3.97
N LEU A 163 32.06 -6.62 5.30
CA LEU A 163 33.31 -6.87 6.02
C LEU A 163 33.82 -8.31 5.87
N VAL A 164 32.95 -9.28 5.59
CA VAL A 164 33.32 -10.70 5.42
C VAL A 164 34.44 -10.92 4.38
N PRO A 165 34.33 -10.45 3.12
CA PRO A 165 35.41 -10.62 2.14
C PRO A 165 36.70 -9.89 2.54
N ILE A 166 36.61 -8.75 3.26
CA ILE A 166 37.77 -7.99 3.72
C ILE A 166 38.55 -8.80 4.77
N VAL A 167 37.87 -9.30 5.80
CA VAL A 167 38.50 -10.12 6.86
C VAL A 167 39.02 -11.44 6.28
N SER A 168 38.25 -12.08 5.39
CA SER A 168 38.63 -13.29 4.68
C SER A 168 39.92 -13.10 3.88
N TRP A 169 40.06 -11.98 3.15
CA TRP A 169 41.28 -11.63 2.43
C TRP A 169 42.51 -11.55 3.33
N PHE A 170 42.42 -10.82 4.46
CA PHE A 170 43.53 -10.73 5.42
C PHE A 170 43.87 -12.09 6.04
N GLY A 171 42.86 -12.92 6.32
CA GLY A 171 43.06 -14.28 6.82
C GLY A 171 43.81 -15.18 5.83
N PHE A 172 43.38 -15.19 4.56
CA PHE A 172 44.07 -15.96 3.51
C PHE A 172 45.50 -15.47 3.25
N MET A 173 45.70 -14.15 3.32
CA MET A 173 47.04 -13.56 3.17
C MET A 173 47.99 -14.01 4.29
N GLY A 174 47.50 -14.16 5.52
CA GLY A 174 48.30 -14.67 6.65
C GLY A 174 48.68 -16.15 6.55
N ILE A 175 47.81 -16.98 5.93
CA ILE A 175 48.05 -18.42 5.76
C ILE A 175 48.89 -18.72 4.51
N GLY A 176 48.86 -17.84 3.51
CA GLY A 176 49.58 -18.00 2.24
C GLY A 176 48.94 -19.02 1.28
N VAL A 177 47.74 -19.53 1.60
CA VAL A 177 46.98 -20.46 0.76
C VAL A 177 45.61 -19.87 0.48
N ILE A 178 45.32 -19.62 -0.80
CA ILE A 178 44.03 -19.06 -1.25
C ILE A 178 43.15 -20.19 -1.79
N TYR A 179 42.12 -20.56 -1.04
CA TYR A 179 41.09 -21.47 -1.51
C TYR A 179 40.08 -20.70 -2.38
N ILE A 180 40.28 -20.74 -3.70
CA ILE A 180 39.48 -19.97 -4.68
C ILE A 180 37.96 -20.12 -4.47
N LYS A 181 37.47 -21.33 -4.18
CA LYS A 181 36.04 -21.59 -3.96
C LYS A 181 35.48 -20.89 -2.73
N LEU A 182 36.23 -20.88 -1.62
CA LEU A 182 35.82 -20.18 -0.40
C LEU A 182 35.86 -18.67 -0.59
N PHE A 183 36.90 -18.17 -1.27
CA PHE A 183 37.02 -16.75 -1.58
C PHE A 183 35.86 -16.25 -2.45
N ALA A 184 35.49 -17.01 -3.49
CA ALA A 184 34.33 -16.69 -4.34
C ALA A 184 33.03 -16.60 -3.52
N LEU A 185 32.80 -17.51 -2.56
CA LEU A 185 31.64 -17.47 -1.68
C LEU A 185 31.62 -16.19 -0.82
N THR A 186 32.77 -15.77 -0.30
CA THR A 186 32.86 -14.51 0.48
C THR A 186 32.61 -13.26 -0.35
N ILE A 187 33.01 -13.26 -1.64
CA ILE A 187 32.67 -12.17 -2.56
C ILE A 187 31.15 -12.11 -2.79
N MET A 188 30.49 -13.25 -3.03
CA MET A 188 29.04 -13.29 -3.20
C MET A 188 28.31 -12.78 -1.96
N ALA A 189 28.77 -13.16 -0.76
CA ALA A 189 28.25 -12.61 0.49
C ALA A 189 28.44 -11.09 0.59
N GLY A 190 29.61 -10.57 0.18
CA GLY A 190 29.89 -9.13 0.15
C GLY A 190 28.99 -8.36 -0.82
N LEU A 191 28.74 -8.90 -2.02
CA LEU A 191 27.81 -8.31 -3.00
C LEU A 191 26.37 -8.28 -2.46
N TYR A 192 25.93 -9.36 -1.82
CA TYR A 192 24.63 -9.37 -1.14
C TYR A 192 24.57 -8.35 0.01
N GLY A 193 25.66 -8.21 0.77
CA GLY A 193 25.80 -7.17 1.79
C GLY A 193 25.66 -5.75 1.23
N LEU A 194 26.28 -5.47 0.08
CA LEU A 194 26.17 -4.18 -0.61
C LEU A 194 24.73 -3.90 -1.07
N TYR A 195 24.06 -4.90 -1.66
CA TYR A 195 22.65 -4.79 -2.02
C TYR A 195 21.76 -4.48 -0.80
N SER A 196 21.97 -5.19 0.31
CA SER A 196 21.23 -4.98 1.57
C SER A 196 21.47 -3.58 2.16
N LEU A 197 22.72 -3.09 2.09
CA LEU A 197 23.10 -1.76 2.53
C LEU A 197 22.38 -0.66 1.72
N ILE A 198 22.37 -0.78 0.39
CA ILE A 198 21.70 0.18 -0.50
C ILE A 198 20.20 0.20 -0.21
N ASN A 199 19.54 -0.96 -0.09
CA ASN A 199 18.13 -1.04 0.26
C ASN A 199 17.83 -0.39 1.63
N GLY A 200 18.68 -0.64 2.63
CA GLY A 200 18.54 -0.02 3.95
C GLY A 200 18.70 1.51 3.90
N ILE A 201 19.64 2.02 3.10
CA ILE A 201 19.83 3.47 2.89
C ILE A 201 18.61 4.09 2.21
N ILE A 202 18.08 3.48 1.15
CA ILE A 202 16.88 3.96 0.45
C ILE A 202 15.69 4.03 1.41
N MET A 203 15.51 3.00 2.24
CA MET A 203 14.45 2.93 3.25
C MET A 203 14.57 4.02 4.33
N CYS A 204 15.80 4.39 4.71
CA CYS A 204 16.03 5.50 5.66
C CYS A 204 15.87 6.89 5.02
N ALA A 205 16.33 7.06 3.78
CA ALA A 205 16.35 8.35 3.09
C ALA A 205 14.97 8.76 2.56
N SER A 206 14.17 7.79 2.12
CA SER A 206 12.87 8.02 1.51
C SER A 206 11.79 7.09 2.09
N PRO A 207 11.34 7.34 3.33
CA PRO A 207 10.22 6.60 3.90
C PRO A 207 8.91 6.80 3.11
N ARG A 208 8.84 7.85 2.28
CA ARG A 208 7.67 8.19 1.46
C ARG A 208 7.62 7.48 0.11
N SER A 209 8.71 6.88 -0.38
CA SER A 209 8.71 6.18 -1.67
C SER A 209 8.20 4.75 -1.60
N ILE A 210 7.89 4.25 -0.41
CA ILE A 210 7.20 2.96 -0.22
C ILE A 210 5.70 3.24 -0.37
N VAL A 211 5.25 3.31 -1.62
CA VAL A 211 3.82 3.44 -1.99
C VAL A 211 3.24 2.05 -2.32
N GLY A 212 3.78 1.00 -1.70
CA GLY A 212 3.27 -0.37 -1.80
C GLY A 212 2.56 -0.75 -0.51
N ASP A 213 1.51 -1.56 -0.63
CA ASP A 213 0.71 -2.08 0.50
C ASP A 213 1.66 -2.55 1.62
N ALA A 214 1.46 -2.07 2.85
CA ALA A 214 2.26 -2.51 4.01
C ALA A 214 2.18 -4.03 4.28
N SER A 215 1.35 -4.77 3.53
CA SER A 215 1.24 -6.23 3.53
C SER A 215 2.24 -6.95 2.61
N GLU A 216 3.07 -6.25 1.82
CA GLU A 216 4.04 -6.88 0.92
C GLU A 216 5.46 -7.04 1.51
N GLN A 217 5.71 -6.53 2.73
CA GLN A 217 6.98 -6.67 3.47
C GLN A 217 6.85 -7.64 4.64
#